data_AF-A0A1H0W8D2-F1
#
_entry.id   AF-A0A1H0W8D2-F1
#
_cell.length_a   1.000
_cell.length_b   1.000
_cell.length_c   1.000
_cell.angle_alpha   90.00
_cell.angle_beta   90.00
_cell.angle_gamma   90.00
#
_symmetry.space_group_name_H-M   'P 1'
#
loop_
_entity.id
_entity.type
_entity.pdbx_description
1 polymer ?
#
loop_
_entity_poly.entity_id
_entity_poly.type
_entity_poly.pdbx_seq_one_letter_code
_entity_poly.pdbx_strand_id
1 'polypeptide(L)'
;MFEGNGGDLRIGLSRQSLHDGRRWVHEPLRLTVVIDAPAAAIESVIARHAVLQQLPGNGWLHLWRFGEAGLERREGGRWLPVDAGGA
;
A
#
# COMPACT_ATOMS: atom_id res chain seq x y z
N MET A 1 -4.01 24.10 -24.92
CA MET A 1 -4.37 22.83 -24.24
C MET A 1 -4.06 23.06 -22.77
N PHE A 2 -5.08 23.14 -21.91
CA PHE A 2 -4.91 23.46 -20.49
C PHE A 2 -4.83 22.16 -19.69
N GLU A 3 -3.87 22.07 -18.76
CA GLU A 3 -3.70 20.94 -17.84
C GLU A 3 -3.99 21.41 -16.41
N GLY A 4 -4.67 20.59 -15.60
CA GLY A 4 -5.01 20.89 -14.20
C GLY A 4 -6.42 20.42 -13.81
N ASN A 5 -6.81 20.65 -12.54
CA ASN A 5 -8.04 20.19 -11.86
C ASN A 5 -9.40 20.57 -12.51
N GLY A 6 -9.42 21.12 -13.73
CA GLY A 6 -10.62 21.47 -14.47
C GLY A 6 -10.53 21.26 -15.99
N GLY A 7 -9.49 20.61 -16.51
CA GLY A 7 -9.33 20.26 -17.93
C GLY A 7 -9.31 18.76 -18.16
N ASP A 8 -9.59 18.32 -19.39
CA ASP A 8 -9.59 16.91 -19.81
C ASP A 8 -8.26 16.24 -19.40
N LEU A 9 -8.31 15.45 -18.33
CA LEU A 9 -7.14 14.89 -17.65
C LEU A 9 -6.48 13.89 -18.59
N ARG A 10 -5.44 14.34 -19.31
CA ARG A 10 -4.46 13.40 -19.88
C ARG A 10 -3.90 12.60 -18.70
N ILE A 11 -4.12 11.29 -18.73
CA ILE A 11 -3.60 10.31 -17.77
C ILE A 11 -2.12 10.56 -17.47
N GLY A 12 -1.84 11.00 -16.24
CA GLY A 12 -0.51 11.16 -15.69
C GLY A 12 -0.39 12.41 -14.80
N LEU A 13 -0.30 12.21 -13.48
CA LEU A 13 0.42 13.18 -12.65
C LEU A 13 1.86 13.19 -13.20
N SER A 14 2.22 14.28 -13.85
CA SER A 14 3.45 14.36 -14.64
C SER A 14 4.64 14.03 -13.75
N ARG A 15 5.67 13.38 -14.31
CA ARG A 15 6.93 13.08 -13.59
C ARG A 15 7.49 14.32 -12.84
N GLN A 16 7.13 15.53 -13.29
CA GLN A 16 7.42 16.82 -12.67
C GLN A 16 6.85 16.97 -11.25
N SER A 17 5.73 16.30 -10.93
CA SER A 17 5.16 16.26 -9.58
C SER A 17 5.95 15.37 -8.62
N LEU A 18 6.88 14.54 -9.10
CA LEU A 18 7.69 13.64 -8.26
C LEU A 18 9.20 13.89 -8.41
N HIS A 19 9.61 14.58 -9.46
CA HIS A 19 10.99 14.70 -9.89
C HIS A 19 11.28 16.11 -10.41
N ASP A 20 12.29 16.78 -9.87
CA ASP A 20 12.65 18.17 -10.24
C ASP A 20 13.51 18.27 -11.52
N GLY A 21 13.77 17.13 -12.17
CA GLY A 21 14.64 17.02 -13.35
C GLY A 21 16.05 16.54 -13.02
N ARG A 22 16.43 16.51 -11.73
CA ARG A 22 17.72 15.99 -11.25
C ARG A 22 17.55 14.90 -10.19
N ARG A 23 16.53 15.00 -9.33
CA ARG A 23 16.26 14.06 -8.25
C ARG A 23 14.75 13.89 -7.99
N TRP A 24 14.41 12.79 -7.32
CA TRP A 24 13.09 12.60 -6.72
C TRP A 24 12.90 13.59 -5.58
N VAL A 25 11.76 14.26 -5.54
CA VAL A 25 11.43 15.30 -4.55
C VAL A 25 10.28 14.90 -3.63
N HIS A 26 9.54 13.84 -3.96
CA HIS A 26 8.53 13.26 -3.09
C HIS A 26 8.89 11.83 -2.71
N GLU A 27 8.94 11.59 -1.41
CA GLU A 27 9.04 10.24 -0.87
C GLU A 27 7.65 9.57 -0.91
N PRO A 28 7.54 8.34 -1.44
CA PRO A 28 6.26 7.64 -1.48
C PRO A 28 5.84 7.22 -0.07
N LEU A 29 4.81 7.89 0.48
CA LEU A 29 4.14 7.42 1.68
C LEU A 29 3.20 6.26 1.33
N ARG A 30 3.29 5.17 2.12
CA ARG A 30 2.40 4.02 1.99
C ARG A 30 1.47 3.96 3.20
N LEU A 31 0.20 3.71 2.93
CA LEU A 31 -0.80 3.49 3.97
C LEU A 31 -0.52 2.16 4.67
N THR A 32 -0.48 2.16 6.01
CA THR A 32 -0.49 0.94 6.82
C THR A 32 -1.89 0.72 7.37
N VAL A 33 -2.47 -0.42 7.04
CA VAL A 33 -3.79 -0.85 7.52
C VAL A 33 -3.59 -1.94 8.56
N VAL A 34 -4.14 -1.76 9.76
CA VAL A 34 -4.10 -2.76 10.83
C VAL A 34 -5.52 -3.30 11.07
N ILE A 35 -5.69 -4.62 11.00
CA ILE A 35 -6.99 -5.28 11.12
C ILE A 35 -6.99 -6.23 12.32
N ASP A 36 -8.00 -6.12 13.18
CA ASP A 36 -8.26 -7.11 14.23
C ASP A 36 -9.18 -8.22 13.70
N ALA A 37 -8.58 -9.22 13.04
CA ALA A 37 -9.28 -10.39 12.53
C ALA A 37 -8.33 -11.59 12.35
N PRO A 38 -8.86 -12.84 12.31
CA PRO A 38 -8.07 -14.02 11.99
C PRO A 38 -7.45 -13.94 10.59
N ALA A 39 -6.20 -14.40 10.44
CA ALA A 39 -5.48 -14.40 9.16
C ALA A 39 -6.31 -15.06 8.03
N ALA A 40 -6.91 -16.22 8.32
CA ALA A 40 -7.74 -16.94 7.33
C ALA A 40 -8.94 -16.14 6.84
N ALA A 41 -9.57 -15.33 7.70
CA ALA A 41 -10.68 -14.48 7.30
C ALA A 41 -10.22 -13.35 6.37
N ILE A 42 -9.08 -12.73 6.69
CA ILE A 42 -8.46 -11.68 5.86
C ILE A 42 -8.09 -12.25 4.49
N GLU A 43 -7.40 -13.40 4.44
CA GLU A 43 -7.01 -14.05 3.18
C GLU A 43 -8.23 -14.43 2.33
N SER A 44 -9.31 -14.93 2.94
CA SER A 44 -10.55 -15.25 2.24
C SER A 44 -11.16 -14.02 1.55
N VAL A 45 -11.15 -12.86 2.21
CA VAL A 45 -11.64 -11.61 1.60
C VAL A 45 -10.71 -11.16 0.47
N ILE A 46 -9.40 -11.19 0.68
CA ILE A 46 -8.41 -10.84 -0.36
C ILE A 46 -8.58 -11.72 -1.60
N ALA A 47 -8.73 -13.04 -1.42
CA ALA A 47 -8.89 -13.98 -2.52
C ALA A 47 -10.16 -13.72 -3.36
N ARG A 48 -11.23 -13.18 -2.75
CA ARG A 48 -12.49 -12.87 -3.43
C ARG A 48 -12.46 -11.59 -4.27
N HIS A 49 -11.52 -10.69 -4.03
CA HIS A 49 -11.50 -9.36 -4.64
C HIS A 49 -10.16 -9.08 -5.33
N ALA A 50 -10.15 -9.05 -6.67
CA ALA A 50 -8.94 -8.82 -7.47
C ALA A 50 -8.18 -7.54 -7.07
N VAL A 51 -8.90 -6.45 -6.75
CA VAL A 51 -8.30 -5.19 -6.28
C VAL A 51 -7.50 -5.37 -4.98
N LEU A 52 -7.99 -6.19 -4.04
CA LEU A 52 -7.32 -6.44 -2.75
C LEU A 52 -6.12 -7.38 -2.90
N GLN A 53 -6.01 -8.12 -4.00
CA GLN A 53 -4.79 -8.87 -4.32
C GLN A 53 -3.72 -7.93 -4.88
N GLN A 54 -4.12 -6.98 -5.72
CA GLN A 54 -3.23 -6.04 -6.40
C GLN A 54 -2.65 -4.97 -5.47
N LEU A 55 -3.43 -4.44 -4.52
CA LEU A 55 -2.97 -3.36 -3.63
C LEU A 55 -1.73 -3.75 -2.80
N PRO A 56 -1.81 -4.78 -1.92
CA PRO A 56 -0.63 -5.25 -1.19
C PRO A 56 0.38 -5.96 -2.11
N GLY A 57 -0.08 -6.68 -3.14
CA GLY A 57 0.80 -7.40 -4.07
C GLY A 57 1.74 -6.48 -4.86
N ASN A 58 1.28 -5.29 -5.24
CA ASN A 58 2.09 -4.28 -5.94
C ASN A 58 2.69 -3.24 -4.98
N GLY A 59 2.58 -3.45 -3.66
CA GLY A 59 3.19 -2.58 -2.65
C GLY A 59 2.56 -1.19 -2.51
N TRP A 60 1.27 -1.03 -2.84
CA TRP A 60 0.54 0.24 -2.65
C TRP A 60 0.18 0.52 -1.19
N LEU A 61 0.03 -0.53 -0.38
CA LEU A 61 -0.24 -0.43 1.06
C LEU A 61 0.43 -1.57 1.82
N HIS A 62 0.60 -1.36 3.12
CA HIS A 62 0.99 -2.40 4.07
C HIS A 62 -0.26 -2.92 4.79
N LEU A 63 -0.35 -4.24 4.90
CA LEU A 63 -1.47 -4.90 5.60
C LEU A 63 -0.96 -5.65 6.81
N TRP A 64 -1.41 -5.25 7.98
CA TRP A 64 -1.04 -5.81 9.27
C TRP A 64 -2.28 -6.35 9.98
N ARG A 65 -2.07 -7.27 10.92
CA ARG A 65 -3.11 -7.77 11.80
C ARG A 65 -2.60 -7.93 13.22
N PHE A 66 -3.53 -8.03 14.16
CA PHE A 66 -3.23 -8.53 15.50
C PHE A 66 -3.13 -10.07 15.46
N GLY A 67 -1.96 -10.58 15.88
CA GLY A 67 -1.70 -11.98 16.19
C GLY A 67 -1.61 -12.19 17.70
N GLU A 68 -1.37 -13.44 18.13
CA GLU A 68 -1.35 -13.78 19.57
C GLU A 68 -0.18 -13.14 20.33
N ALA A 69 0.98 -12.98 19.67
CA ALA A 69 2.19 -12.44 20.26
C ALA A 69 2.45 -10.96 19.91
N GLY A 70 1.54 -10.31 19.18
CA GLY A 70 1.71 -8.93 18.72
C GLY A 70 1.26 -8.72 17.27
N LEU A 71 1.78 -7.68 16.62
CA LEU A 71 1.44 -7.37 15.24
C LEU A 71 2.14 -8.32 14.26
N GLU A 72 1.40 -8.74 13.25
CA GLU A 72 1.91 -9.50 12.12
C GLU A 72 1.67 -8.70 10.83
N ARG A 73 2.67 -8.62 9.96
CA ARG A 73 2.56 -8.02 8.63
C ARG A 73 2.40 -9.09 7.55
N ARG A 74 1.61 -8.79 6.54
CA ARG A 74 1.42 -9.66 5.38
C ARG A 74 2.49 -9.38 4.31
N GLU A 75 3.28 -10.39 3.98
CA GLU A 75 4.27 -10.35 2.90
C GLU A 75 4.16 -11.61 2.04
N GLY A 76 3.96 -11.45 0.72
CA GLY A 76 3.89 -12.59 -0.20
C GLY A 76 2.83 -13.63 0.15
N GLY A 77 1.72 -13.22 0.77
CA GLY A 77 0.64 -14.12 1.23
C GLY A 77 0.95 -14.86 2.53
N ARG A 78 2.03 -14.50 3.23
CA ARG A 78 2.40 -15.03 4.55
C ARG A 78 2.29 -13.94 5.60
N TRP A 79 2.01 -14.34 6.84
CA TRP A 79 2.00 -13.46 7.99
C TRP A 79 3.32 -13.61 8.75
N LEU A 80 4.03 -12.50 8.95
CA LEU A 80 5.33 -12.46 9.63
C LEU A 80 5.23 -11.52 10.83
N PRO A 81 5.86 -11.84 11.97
CA PRO A 81 5.88 -10.94 13.12
C PRO A 81 6.54 -9.60 12.75
N VAL A 82 6.02 -8.53 13.33
CA VAL A 82 6.63 -7.20 13.25
C VAL A 82 7.50 -7.01 14.48
N ASP A 83 8.82 -6.94 14.28
CA ASP A 83 9.72 -6.54 15.34
C ASP A 83 9.48 -5.06 15.64
N ALA A 84 9.25 -4.72 16.92
CA ALA A 84 9.06 -3.34 17.37
C ALA A 84 10.36 -2.49 17.34
N GLY A 85 11.31 -2.83 16.47
CA GLY A 85 12.61 -2.18 16.33
C GLY A 85 12.77 -1.55 14.95
N GLY A 86 12.52 -0.23 14.85
CA GLY A 86 12.92 0.56 13.70
C GLY A 86 11.90 1.64 13.32
N ALA A 87 12.06 2.82 13.93
CA ALA A 87 11.81 4.09 13.26
C ALA A 87 13.15 4.59 12.70
#